data_AF-A0A843AFP6-F1
#
_entry.id   AF-A0A843AFP6-F1
#
_cell.length_a   1.000
_cell.length_b   1.000
_cell.length_c   1.000
_cell.angle_alpha   90.00
_cell.angle_beta   90.00
_cell.angle_gamma   90.00
#
_symmetry.space_group_name_H-M   'P 1'
#
loop_
_entity.id
_entity.type
_entity.pdbx_description
1 polymer ?
#
loop_
_entity_poly.entity_id
_entity_poly.type
_entity_poly.pdbx_seq_one_letter_code
_entity_poly.pdbx_strand_id
1 'polypeptide(L)'
;SITVSGVLTSGGKPLANTSVLVIVDGKTYKVTTNSLGVWKLSYTPKKAGKSTMKVSYAGDDVFVGFNVSKSFDVIGKAKIKIVKITKIAKVGKYKGFNLYSKTYTIKNLGTALGSKEYTKYFKNWYLEKLSKNSGVKYQFSAKSRVLKVQVKNLGVGKQVKFKILVTFRRL
;
A
#
# COMPACT_ATOMS: atom_id res chain seq x y z
N SER A 1 -3.81 11.36 -9.26
CA SER A 1 -2.97 12.17 -10.14
C SER A 1 -2.01 12.98 -9.28
N ILE A 2 -0.76 13.13 -9.70
CA ILE A 2 0.23 14.05 -9.13
C ILE A 2 0.56 15.11 -10.18
N THR A 3 0.96 16.30 -9.73
CA THR A 3 1.44 17.37 -10.61
C THR A 3 2.93 17.52 -10.42
N VAL A 4 3.67 17.48 -11.51
CA VAL A 4 5.11 17.81 -11.52
C VAL A 4 5.30 19.08 -12.32
N SER A 5 6.21 19.93 -11.85
CA SER A 5 6.49 21.22 -12.47
C SER A 5 7.96 21.55 -12.37
N GLY A 6 8.40 22.45 -13.24
CA GLY A 6 9.71 23.05 -13.18
C GLY A 6 9.67 24.44 -13.81
N VAL A 7 10.78 25.15 -13.68
CA VAL A 7 10.96 26.47 -14.27
C VAL A 7 12.13 26.39 -15.24
N LEU A 8 11.93 26.87 -16.46
CA LEU A 8 12.96 27.00 -17.47
C LEU A 8 13.42 28.46 -17.52
N THR A 9 14.71 28.68 -17.29
CA THR A 9 15.32 30.02 -17.32
C THR A 9 16.68 29.97 -18.01
N SER A 10 17.11 31.12 -18.55
CA SER A 10 18.46 31.37 -19.01
C SER A 10 18.97 32.67 -18.39
N GLY A 11 20.10 32.62 -17.68
CA GLY A 11 20.63 33.78 -16.96
C GLY A 11 19.65 34.39 -15.95
N GLY A 12 18.77 33.58 -15.35
CA GLY A 12 17.71 34.02 -14.44
C GLY A 12 16.45 34.60 -15.12
N LYS A 13 16.44 34.74 -16.45
CA LYS A 13 15.27 35.20 -17.21
C LYS A 13 14.40 34.01 -17.64
N PRO A 14 13.06 34.06 -17.48
CA PRO A 14 12.18 32.98 -17.91
C PRO A 14 12.17 32.77 -19.43
N LEU A 15 12.16 31.51 -19.86
CA LEU A 15 11.91 31.15 -21.26
C LEU A 15 10.45 30.73 -21.43
N ALA A 16 9.62 31.63 -21.98
CA ALA A 16 8.19 31.41 -22.21
C ALA A 16 7.92 30.70 -23.54
N ASN A 17 6.73 30.09 -23.67
CA ASN A 17 6.26 29.41 -24.89
C ASN A 17 7.24 28.36 -25.45
N THR A 18 8.11 27.83 -24.59
CA THR A 18 9.19 26.93 -24.96
C THR A 18 8.77 25.49 -24.67
N SER A 19 9.05 24.59 -25.61
CA SER A 19 8.68 23.19 -25.44
C SER A 19 9.71 22.41 -24.62
N VAL A 20 9.23 21.70 -23.61
CA VAL A 20 10.01 20.79 -22.77
C VAL A 20 9.44 19.38 -22.90
N LEU A 21 10.31 18.39 -23.05
CA LEU A 21 9.95 16.98 -23.05
C LEU A 21 10.12 16.41 -21.64
N VAL A 22 9.09 15.74 -21.14
CA VAL A 22 9.09 15.04 -19.86
C VAL A 22 8.82 13.57 -20.12
N ILE A 23 9.74 12.71 -19.72
CA ILE A 23 9.64 11.25 -19.85
C ILE A 23 9.48 10.66 -18.45
N VAL A 24 8.38 9.95 -18.22
CA VAL A 24 8.10 9.27 -16.94
C VAL A 24 7.38 7.95 -17.21
N ASP A 25 7.79 6.89 -16.52
CA ASP A 25 7.29 5.52 -16.72
C ASP A 25 7.30 5.08 -18.21
N GLY A 26 8.35 5.47 -18.95
CA GLY A 26 8.53 5.14 -20.37
C GLY A 26 7.62 5.89 -21.34
N LYS A 27 6.81 6.85 -20.87
CA LYS A 27 5.96 7.69 -21.72
C LYS A 27 6.51 9.11 -21.82
N THR A 28 6.56 9.64 -23.04
CA THR A 28 6.97 11.01 -23.34
C THR A 28 5.77 11.94 -23.35
N TYR A 29 5.92 13.10 -22.72
CA TYR A 29 4.96 14.18 -22.67
C TYR A 29 5.64 15.45 -23.16
N LYS A 30 4.99 16.17 -24.09
CA LYS A 30 5.40 17.49 -24.53
C LYS A 30 4.60 18.52 -23.73
N VAL A 31 5.30 19.37 -22.98
CA VAL A 31 4.70 20.49 -22.24
C VAL A 31 5.31 21.81 -22.71
N THR A 32 4.58 22.89 -22.52
CA THR A 32 5.01 24.23 -22.92
C THR A 32 5.10 25.12 -21.68
N THR A 33 6.15 25.93 -21.60
CA THR A 33 6.33 26.91 -20.52
C THR A 33 5.38 28.09 -20.67
N ASN A 34 4.86 28.59 -19.55
CA ASN A 34 4.07 29.83 -19.52
C ASN A 34 4.97 31.09 -19.54
N SER A 35 4.38 32.28 -19.41
CA SER A 35 5.09 33.57 -19.37
C SER A 35 6.13 33.69 -18.25
N LEU A 36 6.03 32.88 -17.20
CA LEU A 36 6.97 32.81 -16.08
C LEU A 36 7.99 31.68 -16.24
N GLY A 37 8.07 31.05 -17.42
CA GLY A 37 8.96 29.92 -17.68
C GLY A 37 8.53 28.61 -17.01
N VAL A 38 7.35 28.59 -16.38
CA VAL A 38 6.86 27.43 -15.63
C VAL A 38 6.17 26.45 -16.57
N TRP A 39 6.58 25.19 -16.53
CA TRP A 39 5.87 24.08 -17.15
C TRP A 39 5.23 23.19 -16.08
N LYS A 40 4.12 22.53 -16.43
CA LYS A 40 3.42 21.59 -15.54
C LYS A 40 2.99 20.35 -16.31
N LEU A 41 3.09 19.20 -15.66
CA LEU A 41 2.57 17.92 -16.13
C LEU A 41 1.72 17.28 -15.03
N SER A 42 0.44 17.05 -15.35
CA SER A 42 -0.43 16.19 -14.54
C SER A 42 -0.25 14.74 -14.98
N TYR A 43 0.13 13.88 -14.03
CA TYR A 43 0.50 12.49 -14.30
C TYR A 43 -0.05 11.55 -13.23
N THR A 44 -0.53 10.37 -13.62
CA THR A 44 -0.95 9.33 -12.68
C THR A 44 -0.01 8.13 -12.77
N PRO A 45 0.79 7.87 -11.72
CA PRO A 45 1.66 6.69 -11.67
C PRO A 45 0.88 5.39 -11.82
N LYS A 46 1.42 4.46 -12.62
CA LYS A 46 0.80 3.13 -12.82
C LYS A 46 1.20 2.13 -11.76
N LYS A 47 2.39 2.28 -11.20
CA LYS A 47 2.97 1.38 -10.21
C LYS A 47 3.55 2.20 -9.06
N ALA A 48 3.48 1.61 -7.87
CA ALA A 48 4.15 2.14 -6.70
C ALA A 48 5.60 1.67 -6.64
N GLY A 49 6.42 2.40 -5.88
CA GLY A 49 7.87 2.22 -5.80
C GLY A 49 8.64 3.37 -6.46
N LYS A 50 9.95 3.19 -6.62
CA LYS A 50 10.83 4.19 -7.22
C LYS A 50 10.48 4.40 -8.70
N SER A 51 10.14 5.62 -9.07
CA SER A 51 10.00 6.06 -10.47
C SER A 51 11.10 7.06 -10.79
N THR A 52 11.45 7.15 -12.08
CA THR A 52 12.46 8.10 -12.58
C THR A 52 11.82 8.94 -13.67
N MET A 53 11.99 10.25 -13.56
CA MET A 53 11.55 11.23 -14.54
C MET A 53 12.76 11.90 -15.15
N LYS A 54 12.77 11.94 -16.48
CA LYS A 54 13.74 12.68 -17.29
C LYS A 54 13.04 13.90 -17.88
N VAL A 55 13.66 15.06 -17.78
CA VAL A 55 13.21 16.31 -18.37
C VAL A 55 14.28 16.77 -19.34
N SER A 56 13.90 17.15 -20.55
CA SER A 56 14.84 17.61 -21.56
C SER A 56 14.29 18.78 -22.36
N TYR A 57 15.18 19.71 -22.66
CA TYR A 57 14.99 20.76 -23.65
C TYR A 57 16.09 20.58 -24.69
N ALA A 58 15.71 20.53 -25.97
CA ALA A 58 16.66 20.25 -27.05
C ALA A 58 17.66 21.40 -27.28
N GLY A 59 17.30 22.62 -26.86
CA GLY A 59 17.97 23.84 -27.29
C GLY A 59 17.35 24.42 -28.56
N ASP A 60 17.84 25.59 -28.94
CA ASP A 60 17.60 26.27 -30.20
C ASP A 60 18.85 27.08 -30.60
N ASP A 61 18.74 27.95 -31.60
CA ASP A 61 19.85 28.76 -32.10
C ASP A 61 20.42 29.74 -31.05
N VAL A 62 19.68 30.01 -29.97
CA VAL A 62 20.03 30.99 -28.93
C VAL A 62 20.40 30.30 -27.62
N PHE A 63 19.73 29.20 -27.26
CA PHE A 63 19.90 28.53 -25.97
C PHE A 63 20.36 27.09 -26.14
N VAL A 64 21.40 26.72 -25.39
CA VAL A 64 21.88 25.34 -25.32
C VAL A 64 20.86 24.45 -24.61
N GLY A 65 20.63 23.26 -25.14
CA GLY A 65 19.75 22.25 -24.55
C GLY A 65 20.29 21.65 -23.25
N PHE A 66 19.43 20.92 -22.54
CA PHE A 66 19.83 20.17 -21.35
C PHE A 66 19.02 18.90 -21.16
N ASN A 67 19.52 18.03 -20.29
CA ASN A 67 18.84 16.85 -19.79
C ASN A 67 18.99 16.78 -18.26
N VAL A 68 17.88 16.67 -17.54
CA VAL A 68 17.87 16.42 -16.08
C VAL A 68 17.13 15.12 -15.81
N SER A 69 17.65 14.31 -14.89
CA SER A 69 16.99 13.11 -14.39
C SER A 69 16.82 13.21 -12.88
N LYS A 70 15.62 12.89 -12.37
CA LYS A 70 15.34 12.79 -10.94
C LYS A 70 14.50 11.55 -10.66
N SER A 71 14.77 10.89 -9.54
CA SER A 71 13.93 9.81 -9.03
C SER A 71 13.06 10.28 -7.88
N PHE A 72 11.89 9.67 -7.73
CA PHE A 72 10.97 9.88 -6.61
C PHE A 72 10.23 8.59 -6.28
N ASP A 73 9.77 8.47 -5.04
CA ASP A 73 9.00 7.30 -4.60
C ASP A 73 7.51 7.54 -4.76
N VAL A 74 6.86 6.63 -5.49
CA VAL A 74 5.40 6.58 -5.60
C VAL A 74 4.86 5.70 -4.48
N ILE A 75 4.19 6.32 -3.51
CA ILE A 75 3.51 5.60 -2.44
C ILE A 75 2.14 5.14 -2.95
N GLY A 76 2.01 3.83 -3.21
CA GLY A 76 0.73 3.19 -3.53
C GLY A 76 -0.14 2.94 -2.31
N LYS A 77 -1.03 1.93 -2.40
CA LYS A 77 -1.96 1.57 -1.33
C LYS A 77 -1.44 0.40 -0.50
N ALA A 78 -1.90 0.28 0.75
CA ALA A 78 -1.72 -0.92 1.55
C ALA A 78 -2.46 -2.11 0.91
N LYS A 79 -1.89 -3.31 0.95
CA LYS A 79 -2.50 -4.53 0.40
C LYS A 79 -2.40 -5.64 1.43
N ILE A 80 -3.24 -5.55 2.45
CA ILE A 80 -3.24 -6.47 3.59
C ILE A 80 -4.11 -7.69 3.26
N LYS A 81 -3.49 -8.88 3.30
CA LYS A 81 -4.12 -10.16 2.95
C LYS A 81 -3.72 -11.25 3.93
N ILE A 82 -4.63 -12.20 4.16
CA ILE A 82 -4.29 -13.48 4.79
C ILE A 82 -3.51 -14.27 3.72
N VAL A 83 -2.24 -14.57 4.01
CA VAL A 83 -1.33 -15.26 3.09
C VAL A 83 -1.15 -16.73 3.44
N LYS A 84 -1.43 -17.12 4.69
CA LYS A 84 -1.37 -18.52 5.13
C LYS A 84 -2.39 -18.79 6.22
N ILE A 85 -3.03 -19.94 6.14
CA ILE A 85 -3.88 -20.49 7.20
C ILE A 85 -3.41 -21.92 7.47
N THR A 86 -3.14 -22.26 8.72
CA THR A 86 -2.75 -23.64 9.06
C THR A 86 -3.96 -24.59 8.95
N LYS A 87 -3.69 -25.89 8.77
CA LYS A 87 -4.69 -26.93 9.05
C LYS A 87 -5.17 -26.79 10.49
N ILE A 88 -6.43 -27.14 10.74
CA ILE A 88 -6.97 -27.19 12.10
C ILE A 88 -6.31 -28.35 12.84
N ALA A 89 -5.87 -28.11 14.06
CA ALA A 89 -5.21 -29.12 14.88
C ALA A 89 -5.89 -29.21 16.25
N LYS A 90 -6.16 -30.43 16.72
CA LYS A 90 -6.58 -30.67 18.10
C LYS A 90 -5.39 -30.38 19.02
N VAL A 91 -5.60 -29.54 20.03
CA VAL A 91 -4.54 -29.07 20.95
C VAL A 91 -4.85 -29.38 22.42
N GLY A 92 -5.94 -30.10 22.70
CA GLY A 92 -6.28 -30.56 24.05
C GLY A 92 -7.78 -30.63 24.29
N LYS A 93 -8.18 -30.44 25.55
CA LYS A 93 -9.57 -30.24 25.97
C LYS A 93 -9.74 -28.88 26.65
N TYR A 94 -10.93 -28.30 26.56
CA TYR A 94 -11.32 -27.10 27.28
C TYR A 94 -12.78 -27.21 27.72
N LYS A 95 -13.03 -27.13 29.03
CA LYS A 95 -14.36 -27.30 29.64
C LYS A 95 -15.09 -28.56 29.13
N GLY A 96 -14.36 -29.68 29.05
CA GLY A 96 -14.88 -30.97 28.58
C GLY A 96 -14.90 -31.16 27.05
N PHE A 97 -14.80 -30.10 26.25
CA PHE A 97 -14.83 -30.18 24.79
C PHE A 97 -13.43 -30.32 24.17
N ASN A 98 -13.34 -30.95 22.99
CA ASN A 98 -12.10 -30.95 22.21
C ASN A 98 -11.74 -29.50 21.82
N LEU A 99 -10.52 -29.09 22.17
CA LEU A 99 -9.97 -27.78 21.85
C LEU A 99 -9.14 -27.89 20.58
N TYR A 100 -9.40 -26.99 19.63
CA TYR A 100 -8.69 -26.93 18.36
C TYR A 100 -8.04 -25.57 18.19
N SER A 101 -6.94 -25.53 17.42
CA SER A 101 -6.29 -24.28 17.06
C SER A 101 -6.16 -24.11 15.55
N LYS A 102 -6.17 -22.86 15.12
CA LYS A 102 -5.87 -22.45 13.74
C LYS A 102 -5.08 -21.15 13.76
N THR A 103 -4.00 -21.10 12.99
CA THR A 103 -3.16 -19.90 12.89
C THR A 103 -3.32 -19.25 11.53
N TYR A 104 -3.50 -17.94 11.54
CA TYR A 104 -3.61 -17.08 10.37
C TYR A 104 -2.36 -16.20 10.28
N THR A 105 -1.74 -16.15 9.11
CA THR A 105 -0.66 -15.21 8.80
C THR A 105 -1.19 -14.16 7.86
N ILE A 106 -1.11 -12.90 8.26
CA ILE A 106 -1.50 -11.73 7.47
C ILE A 106 -0.23 -10.97 7.11
N LYS A 107 -0.10 -10.57 5.84
CA LYS A 107 1.03 -9.79 5.35
C LYS A 107 0.52 -8.54 4.62
N ASN A 108 1.24 -7.44 4.76
CA ASN A 108 1.05 -6.27 3.89
C ASN A 108 1.92 -6.43 2.64
N LEU A 109 1.27 -6.73 1.52
CA LEU A 109 1.89 -6.87 0.19
C LEU A 109 1.80 -5.57 -0.63
N GLY A 110 1.39 -4.47 0.00
CA GLY A 110 1.27 -3.16 -0.63
C GLY A 110 2.54 -2.33 -0.43
N THR A 111 2.45 -1.06 -0.75
CA THR A 111 3.58 -0.11 -0.68
C THR A 111 3.34 1.03 0.31
N ALA A 112 2.26 0.96 1.07
CA ALA A 112 1.97 1.89 2.16
C ALA A 112 1.67 1.12 3.44
N LEU A 113 1.95 1.75 4.57
CA LEU A 113 1.45 1.33 5.88
C LEU A 113 -0.09 1.31 5.85
N GLY A 114 -0.71 0.34 6.50
CA GLY A 114 -2.16 0.30 6.53
C GLY A 114 -2.74 -0.58 7.61
N SER A 115 -4.07 -0.56 7.66
CA SER A 115 -4.87 -1.33 8.59
C SER A 115 -5.96 -2.07 7.83
N LYS A 116 -6.42 -3.21 8.37
CA LYS A 116 -7.53 -3.97 7.79
C LYS A 116 -8.29 -4.75 8.84
N GLU A 117 -9.62 -4.77 8.68
CA GLU A 117 -10.51 -5.62 9.47
C GLU A 117 -10.87 -6.89 8.70
N TYR A 118 -10.95 -8.00 9.43
CA TYR A 118 -11.42 -9.30 8.94
C TYR A 118 -12.57 -9.78 9.82
N THR A 119 -13.62 -10.27 9.19
CA THR A 119 -14.79 -10.85 9.87
C THR A 119 -14.80 -12.36 9.68
N LYS A 120 -14.96 -13.10 10.78
CA LYS A 120 -15.12 -14.55 10.76
C LYS A 120 -16.38 -14.96 11.52
N TYR A 121 -17.23 -15.71 10.81
CA TYR A 121 -18.43 -16.33 11.35
C TYR A 121 -18.11 -17.76 11.78
N PHE A 122 -18.64 -18.16 12.94
CA PHE A 122 -18.51 -19.52 13.47
C PHE A 122 -19.86 -20.24 13.47
N LYS A 123 -19.92 -21.40 12.80
CA LYS A 123 -21.06 -22.32 12.84
C LYS A 123 -20.67 -23.55 13.67
N ASN A 124 -21.32 -23.77 14.81
CA ASN A 124 -21.06 -24.88 15.75
C ASN A 124 -19.63 -24.90 16.35
N TRP A 125 -18.90 -23.80 16.14
CA TRP A 125 -17.60 -23.54 16.74
C TRP A 125 -17.71 -22.36 17.69
N TYR A 126 -16.97 -22.39 18.79
CA TYR A 126 -16.98 -21.38 19.83
C TYR A 126 -15.56 -20.86 20.02
N LEU A 127 -15.38 -19.55 19.93
CA LEU A 127 -14.09 -18.92 20.18
C LEU A 127 -13.80 -18.91 21.68
N GLU A 128 -12.72 -19.57 22.09
CA GLU A 128 -12.29 -19.62 23.49
C GLU A 128 -11.17 -18.62 23.78
N LYS A 129 -10.22 -18.48 22.85
CA LYS A 129 -9.06 -17.59 23.02
C LYS A 129 -8.51 -17.15 21.68
N LEU A 130 -7.98 -15.93 21.64
CA LEU A 130 -7.15 -15.41 20.54
C LEU A 130 -5.77 -15.05 21.09
N SER A 131 -4.70 -15.33 20.35
CA SER A 131 -3.33 -15.01 20.77
C SER A 131 -3.11 -13.49 20.84
N LYS A 132 -2.55 -12.99 21.94
CA LYS A 132 -2.20 -11.57 22.09
C LYS A 132 -1.10 -11.19 21.08
N ASN A 133 -1.31 -10.10 20.35
CA ASN A 133 -0.31 -9.48 19.48
C ASN A 133 -0.57 -7.97 19.45
N SER A 134 0.45 -7.14 19.67
CA SER A 134 0.32 -5.68 19.76
C SER A 134 -0.28 -5.03 18.50
N GLY A 135 -0.08 -5.63 17.32
CA GLY A 135 -0.65 -5.17 16.05
C GLY A 135 -2.03 -5.72 15.73
N VAL A 136 -2.62 -6.55 16.59
CA VAL A 136 -3.92 -7.21 16.36
C VAL A 136 -4.88 -6.91 17.51
N LYS A 137 -5.96 -6.18 17.19
CA LYS A 137 -7.11 -6.01 18.09
C LYS A 137 -8.23 -6.93 17.62
N TYR A 138 -9.09 -7.35 18.53
CA TYR A 138 -10.25 -8.16 18.16
C TYR A 138 -11.46 -7.88 19.03
N GLN A 139 -12.63 -8.17 18.49
CA GLN A 139 -13.91 -8.12 19.18
C GLN A 139 -14.69 -9.38 18.81
N PHE A 140 -15.32 -10.02 19.80
CA PHE A 140 -16.13 -11.21 19.58
C PHE A 140 -17.52 -11.00 20.17
N SER A 141 -18.56 -11.26 19.38
CA SER A 141 -19.93 -11.31 19.87
C SER A 141 -20.34 -12.76 20.04
N ALA A 142 -20.59 -13.18 21.29
CA ALA A 142 -21.09 -14.51 21.60
C ALA A 142 -22.51 -14.74 21.04
N LYS A 143 -23.36 -13.70 21.06
CA LYS A 143 -24.74 -13.73 20.54
C LYS A 143 -24.78 -14.05 19.05
N SER A 144 -24.00 -13.34 18.23
CA SER A 144 -23.98 -13.55 16.78
C SER A 144 -22.91 -14.54 16.30
N ARG A 145 -22.04 -15.02 17.20
CA ARG A 145 -20.87 -15.87 16.90
C ARG A 145 -19.96 -15.28 15.81
N VAL A 146 -19.71 -13.98 15.90
CA VAL A 146 -18.87 -13.22 14.96
C VAL A 146 -17.62 -12.70 15.64
N LEU A 147 -16.45 -13.01 15.06
CA LEU A 147 -15.17 -12.42 15.41
C LEU A 147 -14.77 -11.37 14.38
N LYS A 148 -14.52 -10.15 14.84
CA LYS A 148 -13.86 -9.10 14.07
C LYS A 148 -12.40 -9.01 14.52
N VAL A 149 -11.47 -9.10 13.58
CA VAL A 149 -10.03 -8.98 13.81
C VAL A 149 -9.51 -7.76 13.08
N GLN A 150 -8.99 -6.80 13.81
CA GLN A 150 -8.38 -5.57 13.29
C GLN A 150 -6.86 -5.70 13.33
N VAL A 151 -6.23 -5.73 12.16
CA VAL A 151 -4.79 -5.54 12.02
C VAL A 151 -4.53 -4.05 11.83
N LYS A 152 -3.75 -3.44 12.73
CA LYS A 152 -3.46 -2.00 12.71
C LYS A 152 -2.02 -1.71 12.34
N ASN A 153 -1.82 -0.66 11.54
CA ASN A 153 -0.51 -0.08 11.22
C ASN A 153 0.54 -1.11 10.74
N LEU A 154 0.12 -2.07 9.93
CA LEU A 154 1.03 -3.10 9.41
C LEU A 154 1.94 -2.50 8.33
N GLY A 155 3.23 -2.38 8.63
CA GLY A 155 4.24 -1.87 7.71
C GLY A 155 4.40 -2.72 6.45
N VAL A 156 4.95 -2.12 5.39
CA VAL A 156 5.19 -2.77 4.09
C VAL A 156 6.10 -3.99 4.25
N GLY A 157 5.71 -5.12 3.65
CA GLY A 157 6.45 -6.38 3.72
C GLY A 157 6.38 -7.07 5.09
N LYS A 158 5.88 -6.41 6.15
CA LYS A 158 5.73 -7.01 7.47
C LYS A 158 4.54 -7.96 7.52
N GLN A 159 4.64 -8.91 8.44
CA GLN A 159 3.62 -9.92 8.68
C GLN A 159 3.23 -9.96 10.15
N VAL A 160 1.99 -10.31 10.41
CA VAL A 160 1.49 -10.63 11.73
C VAL A 160 0.83 -12.00 11.72
N LYS A 161 0.99 -12.74 12.81
CA LYS A 161 0.36 -14.04 13.01
C LYS A 161 -0.58 -13.94 14.19
N PHE A 162 -1.77 -14.51 14.06
CA PHE A 162 -2.66 -14.72 15.19
C PHE A 162 -3.21 -16.13 15.16
N LYS A 163 -3.30 -16.73 16.34
CA LYS A 163 -3.87 -18.06 16.58
C LYS A 163 -5.23 -17.88 17.24
N ILE A 164 -6.23 -18.57 16.69
CA ILE A 164 -7.51 -18.75 17.37
C ILE A 164 -7.53 -20.14 17.99
N LEU A 165 -8.11 -20.23 19.19
CA LEU A 165 -8.47 -21.48 19.84
C LEU A 165 -9.98 -21.56 19.92
N VAL A 166 -10.52 -22.69 19.46
CA VAL A 166 -11.96 -22.90 19.32
C VAL A 166 -12.36 -24.27 19.85
N THR A 167 -13.54 -24.38 20.45
CA THR A 167 -14.19 -25.67 20.72
C THR A 167 -15.27 -25.94 19.69
N PHE A 168 -15.45 -27.21 19.34
CA PHE A 168 -16.63 -27.65 18.59
C PHE A 168 -17.67 -28.12 19.59
N ARG A 169 -18.89 -27.57 19.50
CA ARG A 169 -20.02 -28.00 20.31
C ARG A 169 -21.19 -28.26 19.37
N ARG A 170 -21.58 -29.53 19.28
CA ARG A 170 -22.80 -29.94 18.61
C ARG A 170 -23.89 -29.73 19.66
N LEU A 171 -24.57 -28.59 19.57
CA LEU A 171 -25.88 -28.41 20.21
C LEU A 171 -26.92 -29.19 19.39
#